data_AF-A0A850MDQ6-F1
#
_entry.id   AF-A0A850MDQ6-F1
#
_cell.length_a   1.000
_cell.length_b   1.000
_cell.length_c   1.000
_cell.angle_alpha   90.00
_cell.angle_beta   90.00
_cell.angle_gamma   90.00
#
_symmetry.space_group_name_H-M   'P 1'
#
loop_
_entity.id
_entity.type
_entity.pdbx_description
1 polymer ?
#
loop_
_entity_poly.entity_id
_entity_poly.type
_entity_poly.pdbx_seq_one_letter_code
_entity_poly.pdbx_strand_id
1 'polypeptide(L)'
;MSVLKRYEDALEYYDKALLIDPNYSRAWYNKACVESLRNNKQESINYLKKVIELDENIIEKAKLEADFDNIRDSEEFKELIG
;
A
#
# COMPACT_ATOMS: atom_id res chain seq x y z
N MET A 1 10.23 -16.42 -13.26
CA MET A 1 8.75 -16.57 -13.13
C MET A 1 8.33 -16.51 -11.65
N SER A 2 8.92 -15.60 -10.85
CA SER A 2 9.15 -15.89 -9.42
C SER A 2 8.63 -14.84 -8.43
N VAL A 3 8.60 -13.55 -8.77
CA VAL A 3 8.15 -12.48 -7.85
C VAL A 3 6.75 -11.97 -8.16
N LEU A 4 6.41 -11.80 -9.45
CA LEU A 4 5.06 -11.35 -9.87
C LEU A 4 3.96 -12.28 -9.38
N LYS A 5 4.16 -13.60 -9.52
CA LYS A 5 3.22 -14.60 -9.01
C LYS A 5 3.03 -14.50 -7.49
N ARG A 6 4.10 -14.24 -6.74
CA ARG A 6 4.03 -14.09 -5.28
C ARG A 6 3.27 -12.81 -4.88
N TYR A 7 3.37 -11.76 -5.68
CA TYR A 7 2.61 -10.52 -5.46
C TYR A 7 1.12 -10.73 -5.74
N GLU A 8 0.79 -11.41 -6.83
CA GLU A 8 -0.60 -11.76 -7.18
C GLU A 8 -1.25 -12.63 -6.08
N ASP A 9 -0.54 -13.67 -5.63
CA ASP A 9 -1.00 -14.51 -4.52
C ASP A 9 -1.19 -13.68 -3.24
N ALA A 10 -0.26 -12.78 -2.91
CA ALA A 10 -0.34 -11.93 -1.73
C ALA A 10 -1.55 -11.00 -1.77
N LEU A 11 -1.82 -10.38 -2.92
CA LEU A 11 -2.99 -9.52 -3.10
C LEU A 11 -4.29 -10.29 -2.91
N GLU A 12 -4.38 -11.52 -3.43
CA GLU A 12 -5.55 -12.39 -3.24
C GLU A 12 -5.79 -12.70 -1.75
N TYR A 13 -4.72 -12.96 -0.98
CA TYR A 13 -4.84 -13.17 0.47
C TYR A 13 -5.30 -11.90 1.20
N TYR A 14 -4.79 -10.73 0.81
CA TYR A 14 -5.22 -9.46 1.41
C TYR A 14 -6.68 -9.14 1.05
N ASP A 15 -7.11 -9.42 -0.18
CA ASP A 15 -8.51 -9.26 -0.58
C ASP A 15 -9.43 -10.15 0.26
N LYS A 16 -9.05 -11.41 0.50
CA LYS A 16 -9.80 -12.30 1.40
C LYS A 16 -9.84 -11.77 2.84
N ALA A 17 -8.74 -11.21 3.33
CA ALA A 17 -8.71 -10.60 4.66
C ALA A 17 -9.66 -9.39 4.75
N LEU A 18 -9.68 -8.55 3.71
CA LEU A 18 -10.52 -7.36 3.62
C LEU A 18 -12.02 -7.68 3.40
N LEU A 19 -12.33 -8.85 2.84
CA LEU A 19 -13.71 -9.37 2.81
C LEU A 19 -14.23 -9.73 4.21
N ILE A 20 -13.34 -10.12 5.13
CA ILE A 20 -13.69 -10.47 6.51
C ILE A 20 -13.71 -9.22 7.39
N ASP A 21 -12.68 -8.38 7.27
CA ASP A 21 -12.55 -7.11 7.98
C ASP A 21 -12.11 -5.99 7.01
N PRO A 22 -13.06 -5.19 6.50
CA PRO A 22 -12.77 -4.07 5.61
C PRO A 22 -11.90 -2.97 6.25
N ASN A 23 -11.82 -2.93 7.58
CA ASN A 23 -11.03 -1.94 8.32
C ASN A 23 -9.66 -2.49 8.75
N TYR A 24 -9.25 -3.65 8.21
CA TYR A 24 -7.97 -4.24 8.53
C TYR A 24 -6.82 -3.46 7.87
N SER A 25 -6.39 -2.39 8.55
CA SER A 25 -5.36 -1.42 8.11
C SER A 25 -4.09 -2.09 7.59
N ARG A 26 -3.63 -3.18 8.23
CA ARG A 26 -2.43 -3.91 7.79
C ARG A 26 -2.58 -4.57 6.42
N ALA A 27 -3.77 -5.08 6.08
CA ALA A 27 -4.01 -5.65 4.75
C ALA A 27 -3.97 -4.54 3.68
N TRP A 28 -4.62 -3.40 3.92
CA TRP A 28 -4.53 -2.24 3.02
C TRP A 28 -3.08 -1.76 2.85
N TYR A 29 -2.32 -1.68 3.93
CA TYR A 29 -0.92 -1.27 3.88
C TYR A 29 -0.05 -2.22 3.05
N ASN A 30 -0.20 -3.52 3.27
CA ASN A 30 0.56 -4.49 2.49
C ASN A 30 0.14 -4.50 1.01
N LYS A 31 -1.14 -4.24 0.70
CA LYS A 31 -1.56 -4.02 -0.70
C LYS A 31 -0.88 -2.80 -1.30
N ALA A 32 -0.77 -1.70 -0.56
CA ALA A 32 -0.05 -0.51 -1.01
C ALA A 32 1.42 -0.83 -1.35
N CYS A 33 2.14 -1.47 -0.42
CA CYS A 33 3.52 -1.92 -0.65
C CYS A 33 3.65 -2.80 -1.90
N VAL A 34 2.78 -3.81 -2.06
CA VAL A 34 2.83 -4.73 -3.20
C VAL A 34 2.56 -3.99 -4.52
N GLU A 35 1.55 -3.13 -4.59
CA GLU A 35 1.28 -2.35 -5.81
C GLU A 35 2.40 -1.35 -6.13
N SER A 36 3.01 -0.77 -5.10
CA SER A 36 4.19 0.08 -5.23
C SER A 36 5.34 -0.70 -5.88
N LEU A 37 5.67 -1.88 -5.36
CA LEU A 37 6.72 -2.77 -5.91
C LEU A 37 6.40 -3.29 -7.32
N ARG A 38 5.12 -3.36 -7.70
CA ARG A 38 4.67 -3.68 -9.08
C ARG A 38 4.68 -2.47 -10.02
N ASN A 39 5.08 -1.29 -9.52
CA ASN A 39 5.05 -0.01 -10.21
C ASN A 39 3.63 0.49 -10.57
N ASN A 40 2.61 -0.04 -9.90
CA ASN A 40 1.22 0.40 -10.00
C ASN A 40 0.96 1.54 -9.01
N LYS A 41 1.61 2.67 -9.28
CA LYS A 41 1.71 3.82 -8.36
C LYS A 41 0.36 4.34 -7.87
N GLN A 42 -0.62 4.44 -8.78
CA GLN A 42 -1.94 4.97 -8.45
C GLN A 42 -2.68 4.09 -7.43
N GLU A 43 -2.65 2.77 -7.60
CA GLU A 43 -3.31 1.84 -6.68
C GLU A 43 -2.60 1.83 -5.32
N SER A 44 -1.27 1.91 -5.31
CA SER A 44 -0.51 2.06 -4.07
C SER A 44 -0.98 3.28 -3.27
N ILE A 45 -1.07 4.45 -3.91
CA ILE A 45 -1.51 5.70 -3.28
C ILE A 45 -2.96 5.59 -2.80
N ASN A 46 -3.85 5.00 -3.60
CA ASN A 46 -5.26 4.78 -3.22
C ASN A 46 -5.37 3.91 -1.95
N TYR A 47 -4.58 2.84 -1.85
CA TYR A 47 -4.56 1.99 -0.67
C TYR A 47 -3.92 2.68 0.52
N LEU A 48 -2.81 3.41 0.33
CA LEU A 48 -2.16 4.15 1.40
C LEU A 48 -3.11 5.21 2.00
N LYS A 49 -3.93 5.87 1.17
CA LYS A 49 -4.99 6.76 1.62
C LYS A 49 -6.00 6.07 2.54
N LYS A 50 -6.40 4.84 2.20
CA LYS A 50 -7.27 4.04 3.08
C LYS A 50 -6.60 3.68 4.40
N VAL A 51 -5.30 3.39 4.40
CA VAL A 51 -4.56 3.11 5.63
C VAL A 51 -4.52 4.35 6.52
N ILE A 52 -4.24 5.53 5.96
CA ILE A 52 -4.15 6.80 6.68
C ILE A 52 -5.51 7.21 7.27
N GLU A 53 -6.61 6.96 6.56
CA GLU A 53 -7.97 7.14 7.09
C GLU A 53 -8.24 6.27 8.34
N LEU A 54 -7.53 5.15 8.52
CA LEU A 54 -7.70 4.21 9.63
C LEU A 54 -6.64 4.39 10.74
N ASP A 55 -5.40 4.72 10.37
CA ASP A 55 -4.24 4.85 11.26
C ASP A 55 -3.22 5.83 10.67
N GLU A 56 -3.27 7.08 11.13
CA GLU A 56 -2.36 8.15 10.71
C GLU A 56 -0.90 7.89 11.10
N ASN A 57 -0.61 7.00 12.06
CA ASN A 57 0.76 6.67 12.45
C ASN A 57 1.55 6.01 11.31
N ILE A 58 0.85 5.55 10.27
CA ILE A 58 1.49 4.99 9.08
C ILE A 58 2.25 6.03 8.26
N ILE A 59 1.92 7.32 8.38
CA ILE A 59 2.51 8.38 7.56
C ILE A 59 4.04 8.38 7.69
N GLU A 60 4.54 8.42 8.92
CA GLU A 60 5.99 8.44 9.20
C GLU A 60 6.67 7.14 8.77
N LYS A 61 5.97 6.01 8.90
CA LYS A 61 6.47 4.73 8.40
C LYS A 61 6.58 4.73 6.87
N ALA A 62 5.54 5.17 6.17
CA ALA A 62 5.49 5.20 4.71
C ALA A 62 6.56 6.15 4.10
N LYS A 63 6.90 7.25 4.79
CA LYS A 63 8.00 8.13 4.40
C LYS A 63 9.35 7.42 4.34
N LEU A 64 9.58 6.45 5.24
CA LEU A 64 10.89 5.79 5.44
C LEU A 64 11.02 4.44 4.72
N GLU A 65 9.91 3.78 4.40
CA GLU A 65 9.93 2.43 3.82
C GLU A 65 10.35 2.45 2.35
N ALA A 66 11.25 1.53 1.99
CA ALA A 66 11.83 1.44 0.65
C ALA A 66 10.80 1.01 -0.41
N ASP A 67 9.71 0.34 0.00
CA ASP A 67 8.64 -0.09 -0.90
C ASP A 67 8.02 1.09 -1.66
N PHE A 68 8.05 2.30 -1.08
CA PHE A 68 7.47 3.51 -1.65
C PHE A 68 8.48 4.42 -2.36
N ASP A 69 9.74 4.00 -2.53
CA ASP A 69 10.77 4.81 -3.19
C ASP A 69 10.36 5.27 -4.60
N ASN A 70 9.61 4.44 -5.35
CA ASN A 70 9.15 4.76 -6.70
C ASN A 70 7.97 5.75 -6.75
N ILE A 71 7.29 6.00 -5.63
CA ILE A 71 6.17 6.94 -5.52
C ILE A 71 6.48 8.15 -4.62
N ARG A 72 7.57 8.11 -3.84
CA ARG A 72 7.89 9.13 -2.83
C ARG A 72 7.96 10.56 -3.38
N ASP A 73 8.45 10.71 -4.61
CA ASP A 73 8.59 12.02 -5.25
C ASP A 73 7.31 12.50 -5.97
N SER A 74 6.26 11.67 -6.04
CA SER A 74 5.00 12.07 -6.68
C SER A 74 4.28 13.13 -5.84
N GLU A 75 3.62 14.07 -6.52
CA GLU A 75 2.88 15.14 -5.84
C GLU A 75 1.74 14.56 -5.00
N GLU A 76 1.05 13.54 -5.50
CA GLU A 76 -0.05 12.87 -4.79
C GLU A 76 0.45 12.17 -3.51
N PHE A 77 1.64 11.57 -3.54
CA PHE A 77 2.21 10.94 -2.34
C PHE A 77 2.62 11.99 -1.30
N LYS A 78 3.22 13.11 -1.74
CA LYS A 78 3.55 14.23 -0.84
C LYS A 78 2.30 14.84 -0.21
N GLU A 79 1.27 15.12 -1.01
CA GLU A 79 -0.03 15.61 -0.52
C GLU A 79 -0.64 14.67 0.51
N LEU A 80 -0.47 13.36 0.32
CA LEU A 80 -1.03 12.34 1.20
C LEU A 80 -0.33 12.27 2.57
N ILE A 81 0.96 12.60 2.66
CA ILE A 81 1.78 12.40 3.86
C ILE A 81 2.15 13.70 4.61
N GLY A 82 1.78 14.87 4.08
CA GLY A 82 2.07 16.18 4.67
C GLY A 82 3.56 16.50 4.65
#